data_AF-A0A9D9GDS0-F1
#
_entry.id   AF-A0A9D9GDS0-F1
#
_cell.length_a   1.000
_cell.length_b   1.000
_cell.length_c   1.000
_cell.angle_alpha   90.00
_cell.angle_beta   90.00
_cell.angle_gamma   90.00
#
_symmetry.space_group_name_H-M   'P 1'
#
loop_
_entity.id
_entity.type
_entity.pdbx_description
1 polymer ?
#
loop_
_entity_poly.entity_id
_entity_poly.type
_entity_poly.pdbx_seq_one_letter_code
_entity_poly.pdbx_strand_id
1 'polypeptide(L)'
;MNYKHEIKDTFWLMLMQGLTYVVPLFVWPYLMSVLGAAKFGYIGFGLAVNQYLMILVDFGFNLSATKRIALAQGNQAEINRVFSQTLMAKLLLLCISALVLLGVACVPQYAVYRSTLFLLFSMVVGQVFTFVWLFQGLGKIRVVTIVNSLTKLAILPLTFWLVKSQEHYLRAAILQAVVYVVAALLSDVMMWKMGLARLVRVKWDGVKESLKDSFPLFLSQAASSVYAMLFVVILGYVALPDEVGRYAASEKLMRISCVLVFTPLVQAFFPRITRVAQTQKTEAYRPIERLMMVGGSVMFLVFIVLFWGSEAIVTLLGKDYAGMGNLSKIMAIVPLFVTLGGIVGQMGLLACGEDVDKRVYRNIYLLAAVCSLILVSVFVPKWHAEGAAWALLLTEGGVCGAMLLAYKRMKKR
;
A
#
# COMPACT_ATOMS: atom_id res chain seq x y z
N MET A 1 -19.42 15.52 23.64
CA MET A 1 -18.39 15.66 22.57
C MET A 1 -17.59 16.91 22.83
N ASN A 2 -16.31 16.78 23.22
CA ASN A 2 -15.48 17.91 23.61
C ASN A 2 -14.57 18.30 22.43
N TYR A 3 -15.03 19.27 21.63
CA TYR A 3 -14.47 19.66 20.33
C TYR A 3 -12.97 20.00 20.37
N LYS A 4 -12.47 20.59 21.47
CA LYS A 4 -11.04 20.92 21.62
C LYS A 4 -10.14 19.70 21.72
N HIS A 5 -10.63 18.61 22.31
CA HIS A 5 -9.88 17.37 22.41
C HIS A 5 -9.75 16.72 21.02
N GLU A 6 -10.86 16.62 20.29
CA GLU A 6 -10.91 16.02 18.94
C GLU A 6 -10.00 16.74 17.93
N ILE A 7 -9.91 18.07 17.96
CA ILE A 7 -9.01 18.84 17.08
C ILE A 7 -7.54 18.57 17.41
N LYS A 8 -7.16 18.60 18.69
CA LYS A 8 -5.79 18.33 19.14
C LYS A 8 -5.34 16.93 18.72
N ASP A 9 -6.24 15.96 18.84
CA ASP A 9 -5.93 14.59 18.47
C ASP A 9 -5.87 14.37 16.95
N THR A 10 -6.73 15.05 16.19
CA THR A 10 -6.68 15.03 14.73
C THR A 10 -5.36 15.61 14.23
N PHE A 11 -4.91 16.72 14.82
CA PHE A 11 -3.61 17.32 14.52
C PHE A 11 -2.45 16.37 14.85
N TRP A 12 -2.45 15.73 16.03
CA TRP A 12 -1.43 14.74 16.39
C TRP A 12 -1.40 13.54 15.44
N LEU A 13 -2.57 13.04 15.04
CA LEU A 13 -2.65 11.94 14.06
C LEU A 13 -2.12 12.36 12.69
N MET A 14 -2.44 13.57 12.23
CA MET A 14 -1.91 14.12 10.98
C MET A 14 -0.39 14.26 11.03
N LEU A 15 0.16 14.77 12.13
CA LEU A 15 1.61 14.92 12.30
C LEU A 15 2.32 13.56 12.30
N MET A 16 1.76 12.56 13.00
CA MET A 16 2.32 11.20 13.04
C MET A 16 2.22 10.48 11.69
N GLN A 17 1.13 10.68 10.95
CA GLN A 17 0.99 10.16 9.58
C GLN A 17 1.97 10.85 8.63
N GLY A 18 2.15 12.18 8.75
CA GLY A 18 3.14 12.94 7.98
C GLY A 18 4.55 12.39 8.17
N LEU A 19 4.97 12.18 9.41
CA LEU A 19 6.28 11.60 9.74
C LEU A 19 6.48 10.19 9.14
N THR A 20 5.40 9.42 9.05
CA THR A 20 5.42 8.08 8.45
C THR A 20 5.71 8.13 6.94
N TYR A 21 5.37 9.22 6.25
CA TYR A 21 5.71 9.43 4.85
C TYR A 21 7.11 9.99 4.64
N VAL A 22 7.61 10.79 5.59
CA VAL A 22 8.94 11.39 5.54
C VAL A 22 10.06 10.37 5.74
N VAL A 23 9.88 9.40 6.65
CA VAL A 23 10.90 8.36 6.93
C VAL A 23 11.37 7.61 5.68
N PRO A 24 10.47 7.05 4.83
CA PRO A 24 10.82 6.48 3.54
C PRO A 24 11.71 7.34 2.65
N LEU A 25 11.58 8.66 2.68
CA LEU A 25 12.34 9.58 1.81
C LEU A 25 13.84 9.57 2.12
N PHE A 26 14.22 9.26 3.35
CA PHE A 26 15.61 9.18 3.77
C PHE A 26 16.12 7.73 3.67
N VAL A 27 15.31 6.77 4.12
CA VAL A 27 15.70 5.35 4.15
C VAL A 27 15.90 4.80 2.74
N TRP A 28 14.99 5.06 1.80
CA TRP A 28 15.05 4.42 0.49
C TRP A 28 16.25 4.86 -0.34
N PRO A 29 16.57 6.17 -0.51
CA PRO A 29 17.78 6.58 -1.23
C PRO A 29 19.07 6.08 -0.59
N TYR A 30 19.12 6.03 0.74
CA TYR A 30 20.25 5.45 1.46
C TYR A 30 20.42 3.96 1.17
N LEU A 31 19.34 3.19 1.27
CA LEU A 31 19.39 1.75 0.96
C LEU A 31 19.72 1.48 -0.51
N MET A 32 19.21 2.29 -1.44
CA MET A 32 19.54 2.17 -2.87
C MET A 32 21.05 2.36 -3.08
N SER A 33 21.61 3.45 -2.56
CA SER A 33 23.04 3.76 -2.74
C SER A 33 23.97 2.75 -2.05
N VAL A 34 23.67 2.32 -0.83
CA VAL A 34 24.55 1.41 -0.06
C VAL A 34 24.48 -0.04 -0.55
N LEU A 35 23.30 -0.50 -0.99
CA LEU A 35 23.09 -1.90 -1.36
C LEU A 35 23.38 -2.20 -2.83
N GLY A 36 23.33 -1.19 -3.70
CA GLY A 36 23.41 -1.39 -5.14
C GLY A 36 22.15 -2.08 -5.70
N ALA A 37 22.01 -2.06 -7.02
CA ALA A 37 20.78 -2.51 -7.68
C ALA A 37 20.46 -3.98 -7.37
N ALA A 38 21.40 -4.91 -7.48
CA ALA A 38 21.11 -6.34 -7.29
C ALA A 38 20.55 -6.67 -5.89
N LYS A 39 21.20 -6.19 -4.83
CA LYS A 39 20.75 -6.47 -3.45
C LYS A 39 19.51 -5.66 -3.09
N PHE A 40 19.36 -4.45 -3.62
CA PHE A 40 18.11 -3.71 -3.53
C PHE A 40 16.95 -4.44 -4.23
N GLY A 41 17.23 -5.10 -5.36
CA GLY A 41 16.28 -5.96 -6.07
C GLY A 41 15.82 -7.14 -5.23
N TYR A 42 16.70 -7.74 -4.43
CA TYR A 42 16.30 -8.79 -3.50
C TYR A 42 15.27 -8.30 -2.48
N ILE A 43 15.48 -7.09 -1.94
CA ILE A 43 14.55 -6.47 -0.99
C ILE A 43 13.26 -6.07 -1.69
N GLY A 44 13.34 -5.44 -2.86
CA GLY A 44 12.19 -5.01 -3.65
C GLY A 44 11.27 -6.18 -4.00
N PHE A 45 11.82 -7.26 -4.53
CA PHE A 45 11.09 -8.49 -4.83
C PHE A 45 10.48 -9.10 -3.56
N GLY A 46 11.28 -9.24 -2.50
CA GLY A 46 10.82 -9.81 -1.24
C GLY A 46 9.67 -9.01 -0.61
N LEU A 47 9.72 -7.67 -0.66
CA LEU A 47 8.65 -6.81 -0.18
C LEU A 47 7.39 -6.96 -1.04
N ALA A 48 7.52 -7.04 -2.37
CA ALA A 48 6.38 -7.22 -3.27
C ALA A 48 5.63 -8.53 -2.98
N VAL A 49 6.36 -9.66 -2.85
CA VAL A 49 5.76 -10.95 -2.50
C VAL A 49 5.09 -10.91 -1.12
N ASN A 50 5.80 -10.41 -0.10
CA ASN A 50 5.26 -10.35 1.25
C ASN A 50 4.07 -9.39 1.39
N GLN A 51 3.99 -8.34 0.56
CA GLN A 51 2.83 -7.44 0.53
C GLN A 51 1.56 -8.16 0.07
N TYR A 52 1.64 -9.10 -0.88
CA TYR A 52 0.51 -9.95 -1.26
C TYR A 52 0.10 -10.88 -0.13
N LEU A 53 1.08 -11.49 0.56
CA LEU A 53 0.80 -12.35 1.72
C LEU A 53 0.15 -11.56 2.86
N MET A 54 0.54 -10.29 3.06
CA MET A 54 -0.11 -9.39 4.01
C MET A 54 -1.57 -9.11 3.63
N ILE A 55 -1.87 -8.88 2.36
CA ILE A 55 -3.26 -8.72 1.88
C ILE A 55 -4.06 -10.00 2.13
N LEU A 56 -3.45 -11.17 1.91
CA LEU A 56 -4.08 -12.47 2.14
C LEU A 56 -4.43 -12.67 3.63
N VAL A 57 -3.53 -12.35 4.57
CA VAL A 57 -3.85 -12.48 6.00
C VAL A 57 -4.79 -11.40 6.50
N ASP A 58 -4.80 -10.21 5.91
CA ASP A 58 -5.75 -9.16 6.28
C ASP A 58 -7.17 -9.45 5.81
N PHE A 59 -7.35 -10.09 4.65
CA PHE A 59 -8.61 -10.68 4.17
C PHE A 59 -9.86 -9.78 4.27
N GLY A 60 -9.69 -8.46 4.28
CA GLY A 60 -10.79 -7.50 4.49
C GLY A 60 -11.25 -7.32 5.94
N PHE A 61 -10.61 -7.97 6.92
CA PHE A 61 -10.95 -7.87 8.35
C PHE A 61 -10.84 -6.45 8.93
N ASN A 62 -9.97 -5.62 8.35
CA ASN A 62 -9.87 -4.20 8.73
C ASN A 62 -11.17 -3.41 8.49
N LEU A 63 -12.13 -3.95 7.73
CA LEU A 63 -13.46 -3.40 7.56
C LEU A 63 -14.53 -4.26 8.22
N SER A 64 -14.58 -5.58 7.93
CA SER A 64 -15.64 -6.46 8.44
C SER A 64 -15.56 -6.66 9.96
N ALA A 65 -14.40 -7.02 10.50
CA ALA A 65 -14.22 -7.25 11.94
C ALA A 65 -14.36 -5.94 12.72
N THR A 66 -13.81 -4.84 12.18
CA THR A 66 -14.01 -3.48 12.73
C THR A 66 -15.49 -3.16 12.92
N LYS A 67 -16.33 -3.42 11.90
CA LYS A 67 -17.78 -3.22 11.99
C LYS A 67 -18.42 -4.08 13.07
N ARG A 68 -18.08 -5.37 13.13
CA ARG A 68 -18.63 -6.31 14.13
C ARG A 68 -18.26 -5.91 15.56
N ILE A 69 -17.01 -5.50 15.79
CA ILE A 69 -16.54 -4.99 17.09
C ILE A 69 -17.27 -3.70 17.47
N ALA A 70 -17.45 -2.77 16.53
CA ALA A 70 -18.18 -1.52 16.78
C ALA A 70 -19.64 -1.78 17.18
N LEU A 71 -20.30 -2.74 16.54
CA LEU A 71 -21.68 -3.15 16.89
C LEU A 71 -21.76 -3.91 18.22
N ALA A 72 -20.68 -4.58 18.62
CA ALA A 72 -20.58 -5.30 19.89
C ALA A 72 -20.18 -4.41 21.08
N GLN A 73 -20.02 -3.09 20.89
CA GLN A 73 -19.70 -2.17 21.97
C GLN A 73 -20.74 -2.26 23.10
N GLY A 74 -20.26 -2.39 24.34
CA GLY A 74 -21.10 -2.65 25.51
C GLY A 74 -21.29 -4.14 25.83
N ASN A 75 -20.88 -5.06 24.96
CA ASN A 75 -20.92 -6.51 25.19
C ASN A 75 -19.52 -7.13 25.05
N GLN A 76 -18.80 -7.24 26.16
CA GLN A 76 -17.43 -7.78 26.19
C GLN A 76 -17.34 -9.24 25.74
N ALA A 77 -18.37 -10.05 25.98
CA ALA A 77 -18.39 -11.45 25.56
C ALA A 77 -18.43 -11.56 24.03
N GLU A 78 -19.22 -10.71 23.37
CA GLU A 78 -19.28 -10.66 21.91
C GLU A 78 -18.00 -10.08 21.30
N ILE A 79 -17.40 -9.06 21.91
CA ILE A 79 -16.08 -8.54 21.52
C ILE A 79 -15.02 -9.66 21.55
N ASN A 80 -14.96 -10.43 22.65
CA ASN A 80 -14.02 -11.54 22.79
C ASN A 80 -14.26 -12.63 21.74
N ARG A 81 -15.53 -12.92 21.43
CA ARG A 81 -15.93 -13.91 20.42
C ARG A 81 -15.49 -13.48 19.03
N VAL A 82 -15.85 -12.27 18.60
CA VAL A 82 -15.44 -11.70 17.31
C VAL A 82 -13.92 -11.68 17.22
N PHE A 83 -13.25 -11.20 18.29
CA PHE A 83 -11.79 -11.14 18.33
C PHE A 83 -11.15 -12.50 18.10
N SER A 84 -11.61 -13.52 18.83
CA SER A 84 -11.07 -14.88 18.75
C SER A 84 -11.38 -15.56 17.42
N GLN A 85 -12.57 -15.33 16.84
CA GLN A 85 -12.92 -15.83 15.51
C GLN A 85 -12.04 -15.21 14.43
N THR A 86 -11.85 -13.89 14.47
CA THR A 86 -11.01 -13.17 13.51
C THR A 86 -9.55 -13.57 13.65
N LEU A 87 -9.01 -13.67 14.87
CA LEU A 87 -7.63 -14.10 15.07
C LEU A 87 -7.41 -15.52 14.55
N MET A 88 -8.32 -16.46 14.86
CA MET A 88 -8.21 -17.84 14.37
C MET A 88 -8.28 -17.90 12.84
N ALA A 89 -9.13 -17.08 12.21
CA ALA A 89 -9.17 -16.95 10.75
C ALA A 89 -7.84 -16.42 10.19
N LYS A 90 -7.27 -15.37 10.80
CA LYS A 90 -5.97 -14.80 10.40
C LYS A 90 -4.82 -15.80 10.59
N LEU A 91 -4.83 -16.61 11.63
CA LEU A 91 -3.83 -17.67 11.86
C LEU A 91 -3.91 -18.79 10.82
N LEU A 92 -5.12 -19.20 10.43
CA LEU A 92 -5.32 -20.13 9.31
C LEU A 92 -4.74 -19.54 8.01
N LEU A 93 -5.08 -18.28 7.71
CA LEU A 93 -4.56 -17.58 6.53
C LEU A 93 -3.05 -17.39 6.58
N LEU A 94 -2.46 -17.21 7.77
CA LEU A 94 -1.01 -17.14 7.94
C LEU A 94 -0.35 -18.48 7.58
N CYS A 95 -0.95 -19.61 7.97
CA CYS A 95 -0.47 -20.94 7.56
C CYS A 95 -0.55 -21.12 6.04
N ILE A 96 -1.66 -20.67 5.42
CA ILE A 96 -1.80 -20.68 3.95
C ILE A 96 -0.73 -19.79 3.31
N SER A 97 -0.50 -18.59 3.82
CA SER A 97 0.55 -17.68 3.35
C SER A 97 1.95 -18.29 3.46
N ALA A 98 2.23 -19.04 4.53
CA ALA A 98 3.49 -19.75 4.69
C ALA A 98 3.64 -20.87 3.64
N LEU A 99 2.59 -21.62 3.36
CA LEU A 99 2.60 -22.64 2.29
C LEU A 99 2.81 -22.02 0.91
N VAL A 100 2.16 -20.89 0.62
CA VAL A 100 2.37 -20.13 -0.62
C VAL A 100 3.82 -19.66 -0.70
N LEU A 101 4.38 -19.12 0.38
CA LEU A 101 5.79 -18.70 0.42
C LEU A 101 6.75 -19.87 0.17
N LEU A 102 6.50 -21.04 0.76
CA LEU A 102 7.29 -22.24 0.51
C LEU A 102 7.21 -22.66 -0.96
N GLY A 103 6.02 -22.63 -1.56
CA GLY A 103 5.83 -22.89 -2.98
C GLY A 103 6.64 -21.93 -3.86
N VAL A 104 6.60 -20.63 -3.55
CA VAL A 104 7.41 -19.61 -4.23
C VAL A 104 8.91 -19.88 -4.03
N ALA A 105 9.35 -20.18 -2.82
CA ALA A 105 10.76 -20.46 -2.52
C ALA A 105 11.30 -21.70 -3.26
N CYS A 106 10.46 -22.68 -3.56
CA CYS A 106 10.85 -23.88 -4.32
C CYS A 106 11.15 -23.60 -5.81
N VAL A 107 10.64 -22.49 -6.38
CA VAL A 107 10.89 -22.13 -7.77
C VAL A 107 12.38 -21.78 -7.97
N PRO A 108 13.10 -22.43 -8.91
CA PRO A 108 14.54 -22.22 -9.09
C PRO A 108 14.93 -20.77 -9.40
N GLN A 109 14.12 -20.08 -10.20
CA GLN A 109 14.32 -18.67 -10.57
C GLN A 109 14.29 -17.75 -9.34
N TYR A 110 13.58 -18.14 -8.28
CA TYR A 110 13.50 -17.36 -7.04
C TYR A 110 14.53 -17.78 -5.98
N ALA A 111 15.43 -18.71 -6.29
CA ALA A 111 16.40 -19.23 -5.32
C ALA A 111 17.28 -18.12 -4.71
N VAL A 112 17.65 -17.13 -5.52
CA VAL A 112 18.47 -15.98 -5.11
C VAL A 112 17.76 -15.09 -4.07
N TYR A 113 16.42 -15.08 -4.08
CA TYR A 113 15.61 -14.25 -3.18
C TYR A 113 15.22 -14.95 -1.86
N ARG A 114 15.46 -16.27 -1.73
CA ARG A 114 14.95 -17.10 -0.61
C ARG A 114 15.23 -16.51 0.77
N SER A 115 16.47 -16.14 1.05
CA SER A 115 16.84 -15.61 2.37
C SER A 115 16.08 -14.33 2.70
N THR A 116 15.91 -13.44 1.72
CA THR A 116 15.13 -12.20 1.87
C THR A 116 13.64 -12.48 2.04
N LEU A 117 13.09 -13.43 1.26
CA LEU A 117 11.69 -13.84 1.32
C LEU A 117 11.30 -14.36 2.72
N PHE A 118 12.05 -15.32 3.26
CA PHE A 118 11.79 -15.90 4.58
C PHE A 118 11.94 -14.87 5.70
N LEU A 119 12.94 -14.01 5.59
CA LEU A 119 13.22 -13.03 6.61
C LEU A 119 12.13 -11.93 6.64
N LEU A 120 11.69 -11.45 5.47
CA LEU A 120 10.58 -10.51 5.35
C LEU A 120 9.22 -11.13 5.71
N PHE A 121 9.07 -12.46 5.70
CA PHE A 121 7.82 -13.12 6.13
C PHE A 121 7.45 -12.82 7.58
N SER A 122 8.43 -12.45 8.42
CA SER A 122 8.14 -11.94 9.77
C SER A 122 7.25 -10.68 9.77
N MET A 123 7.19 -9.92 8.66
CA MET A 123 6.20 -8.85 8.46
C MET A 123 4.78 -9.37 8.44
N VAL A 124 4.55 -10.48 7.73
CA VAL A 124 3.23 -11.11 7.59
C VAL A 124 2.76 -11.62 8.96
N VAL A 125 3.69 -12.21 9.73
CA VAL A 125 3.45 -12.60 11.12
C VAL A 125 3.06 -11.38 11.95
N GLY A 126 3.87 -10.32 11.95
CA GLY A 126 3.56 -9.08 12.66
C GLY A 126 2.18 -8.51 12.28
N GLN A 127 1.84 -8.49 10.99
CA GLN A 127 0.56 -7.99 10.49
C GLN A 127 -0.67 -8.72 11.06
N VAL A 128 -0.55 -10.01 11.37
CA VAL A 128 -1.62 -10.77 12.03
C VAL A 128 -1.91 -10.24 13.44
N PHE A 129 -0.86 -9.82 14.15
CA PHE A 129 -0.89 -9.47 15.58
C PHE A 129 -0.99 -7.96 15.87
N THR A 130 -0.95 -7.07 14.88
CA THR A 130 -1.11 -5.60 15.10
C THR A 130 -2.57 -5.17 15.41
N PHE A 131 -3.55 -6.08 15.36
CA PHE A 131 -4.97 -5.92 15.74
C PHE A 131 -5.64 -4.56 15.42
N VAL A 132 -5.27 -3.91 14.31
CA VAL A 132 -5.74 -2.55 13.95
C VAL A 132 -7.28 -2.46 13.99
N TRP A 133 -7.95 -3.49 13.47
CA TRP A 133 -9.41 -3.63 13.43
C TRP A 133 -10.09 -3.62 14.81
N LEU A 134 -9.46 -4.18 15.84
CA LEU A 134 -9.99 -4.19 17.21
C LEU A 134 -9.97 -2.78 17.80
N PHE A 135 -8.81 -2.13 17.76
CA PHE A 135 -8.65 -0.78 18.28
C PHE A 135 -9.52 0.21 17.50
N GLN A 136 -9.63 0.05 16.19
CA GLN A 136 -10.50 0.87 15.36
C GLN A 136 -11.97 0.67 15.70
N GLY A 137 -12.44 -0.57 15.86
CA GLY A 137 -13.83 -0.87 16.21
C GLY A 137 -14.22 -0.37 17.61
N LEU A 138 -13.27 -0.27 18.53
CA LEU A 138 -13.47 0.28 19.88
C LEU A 138 -13.22 1.80 19.97
N GLY A 139 -12.95 2.50 18.86
CA GLY A 139 -12.68 3.93 18.84
C GLY A 139 -11.32 4.34 19.43
N LYS A 140 -10.39 3.39 19.61
CA LYS A 140 -9.06 3.56 20.22
C LYS A 140 -7.91 3.54 19.19
N ILE A 141 -8.20 3.86 17.93
CA ILE A 141 -7.24 3.76 16.81
C ILE A 141 -5.92 4.53 17.04
N ARG A 142 -5.97 5.62 17.82
CA ARG A 142 -4.79 6.44 18.14
C ARG A 142 -3.65 5.64 18.76
N VAL A 143 -3.98 4.68 19.62
CA VAL A 143 -2.97 3.85 20.31
C VAL A 143 -2.12 3.11 19.28
N VAL A 144 -2.78 2.43 18.35
CA VAL A 144 -2.11 1.65 17.30
C VAL A 144 -1.40 2.56 16.29
N THR A 145 -1.98 3.70 15.93
CA THR A 145 -1.31 4.67 15.04
C THR A 145 -0.01 5.18 15.66
N ILE A 146 -0.01 5.57 16.94
CA ILE A 146 1.19 6.04 17.64
C ILE A 146 2.24 4.93 17.70
N VAL A 147 1.86 3.72 18.09
CA VAL A 147 2.77 2.56 18.13
C VAL A 147 3.40 2.29 16.76
N ASN A 148 2.59 2.25 15.70
CA ASN A 148 3.06 2.04 14.33
C ASN A 148 4.01 3.14 13.86
N SER A 149 3.66 4.41 14.11
CA SER A 149 4.48 5.55 13.71
C SER A 149 5.81 5.60 14.47
N LEU A 150 5.80 5.39 15.80
CA LEU A 150 7.02 5.36 16.61
C LEU A 150 7.95 4.22 16.19
N THR A 151 7.40 3.03 15.94
CA THR A 151 8.20 1.89 15.51
C THR A 151 8.85 2.13 14.14
N LYS A 152 8.10 2.75 13.20
CA LYS A 152 8.64 3.17 11.91
C LYS A 152 9.68 4.28 12.04
N LEU A 153 9.53 5.20 12.98
CA LEU A 153 10.52 6.26 13.22
C LEU A 153 11.80 5.71 13.84
N ALA A 154 11.70 4.75 14.76
CA ALA A 154 12.85 4.12 15.41
C ALA A 154 13.76 3.37 14.41
N ILE A 155 13.21 2.89 13.29
CA ILE A 155 14.00 2.15 12.29
C ILE A 155 14.95 3.03 11.48
N LEU A 156 14.65 4.33 11.37
CA LEU A 156 15.41 5.28 10.58
C LEU A 156 16.88 5.31 11.04
N PRO A 157 17.21 5.69 12.30
CA PRO A 157 18.61 5.72 12.75
C PRO A 157 19.26 4.33 12.76
N LEU A 158 18.51 3.27 13.06
CA LEU A 158 19.03 1.90 13.05
C LEU A 158 19.48 1.48 11.65
N THR A 159 18.79 1.93 10.60
CA THR A 159 19.16 1.61 9.21
C THR A 159 20.50 2.22 8.85
N PHE A 160 20.71 3.51 9.13
CA PHE A 160 21.99 4.18 8.88
C PHE A 160 23.14 3.60 9.71
N TRP A 161 22.85 3.10 10.91
CA TRP A 161 23.86 2.52 11.78
C TRP A 161 24.26 1.09 11.40
N LEU A 162 23.30 0.24 11.03
CA LEU A 162 23.54 -1.21 10.83
C LEU A 162 23.83 -1.60 9.37
N VAL A 163 23.38 -0.82 8.40
CA VAL A 163 23.50 -1.13 6.97
C VAL A 163 24.56 -0.23 6.33
N LYS A 164 25.79 -0.72 6.22
CA LYS A 164 26.93 0.08 5.71
C LYS A 164 27.57 -0.50 4.45
N SER A 165 27.13 -1.67 4.00
CA SER A 165 27.64 -2.35 2.82
C SER A 165 26.56 -3.19 2.14
N GLN A 166 26.81 -3.60 0.91
CA GLN A 166 25.91 -4.46 0.13
C GLN A 166 25.67 -5.83 0.79
N GLU A 167 26.65 -6.35 1.54
CA GLU A 167 26.52 -7.61 2.28
C GLU A 167 25.49 -7.54 3.40
N HIS A 168 25.19 -6.33 3.90
CA HIS A 168 24.23 -6.10 4.97
C HIS A 168 22.77 -6.05 4.45
N TYR A 169 22.48 -6.49 3.22
CA TYR A 169 21.12 -6.47 2.67
C TYR A 169 20.10 -7.26 3.51
N LEU A 170 20.51 -8.37 4.15
CA LEU A 170 19.64 -9.10 5.09
C LEU A 170 19.35 -8.30 6.34
N ARG A 171 20.29 -7.47 6.80
CA ARG A 171 20.06 -6.51 7.91
C ARG A 171 19.06 -5.44 7.48
N ALA A 172 19.19 -4.92 6.27
CA ALA A 172 18.22 -3.99 5.71
C ALA A 172 16.82 -4.61 5.61
N ALA A 173 16.72 -5.87 5.13
CA ALA A 173 15.46 -6.59 5.06
C ALA A 173 14.83 -6.79 6.45
N ILE A 174 15.59 -7.21 7.46
CA ILE A 174 15.02 -7.48 8.80
C ILE A 174 14.59 -6.19 9.47
N LEU A 175 15.30 -5.08 9.21
CA LEU A 175 14.86 -3.79 9.70
C LEU A 175 13.51 -3.37 9.11
N GLN A 176 13.24 -3.64 7.83
CA GLN A 176 11.90 -3.43 7.28
C GLN A 176 10.86 -4.32 7.96
N ALA A 177 11.25 -5.54 8.34
CA ALA A 177 10.33 -6.52 8.89
C ALA A 177 10.01 -6.35 10.37
N VAL A 178 11.04 -6.04 11.17
CA VAL A 178 10.97 -5.90 12.62
C VAL A 178 10.01 -4.78 13.02
N VAL A 179 9.79 -3.80 12.16
CA VAL A 179 8.81 -2.73 12.36
C VAL A 179 7.41 -3.31 12.61
N TYR A 180 7.02 -4.34 11.86
CA TYR A 180 5.71 -4.97 12.01
C TYR A 180 5.65 -5.83 13.27
N VAL A 181 6.74 -6.54 13.57
CA VAL A 181 6.84 -7.41 14.75
C VAL A 181 6.79 -6.59 16.04
N VAL A 182 7.60 -5.53 16.15
CA VAL A 182 7.63 -4.66 17.33
C VAL A 182 6.31 -3.93 17.49
N ALA A 183 5.73 -3.42 16.40
CA ALA A 183 4.42 -2.79 16.46
C ALA A 183 3.32 -3.76 16.92
N ALA A 184 3.38 -5.03 16.48
CA ALA A 184 2.47 -6.07 16.93
C ALA A 184 2.63 -6.38 18.42
N LEU A 185 3.86 -6.58 18.89
CA LEU A 185 4.14 -6.82 20.31
C LEU A 185 3.64 -5.68 21.19
N LEU A 186 3.91 -4.43 20.80
CA LEU A 186 3.45 -3.25 21.54
C LEU A 186 1.91 -3.13 21.49
N SER A 187 1.29 -3.41 20.35
CA SER A 187 -0.17 -3.39 20.20
C SER A 187 -0.85 -4.46 21.06
N ASP A 188 -0.26 -5.66 21.13
CA ASP A 188 -0.73 -6.74 21.99
C ASP A 188 -0.59 -6.34 23.47
N VAL A 189 0.58 -5.89 23.92
CA VAL A 189 0.77 -5.39 25.30
C VAL A 189 -0.25 -4.31 25.67
N MET A 190 -0.55 -3.37 24.76
CA MET A 190 -1.58 -2.35 24.98
C MET A 190 -2.99 -2.94 25.04
N MET A 191 -3.32 -3.92 24.18
CA MET A 191 -4.60 -4.62 24.21
C MET A 191 -4.83 -5.30 25.55
N TRP A 192 -3.82 -6.00 26.07
CA TRP A 192 -3.86 -6.68 27.36
C TRP A 192 -3.98 -5.70 28.52
N LYS A 193 -3.14 -4.67 28.58
CA LYS A 193 -3.17 -3.64 29.64
C LYS A 193 -4.50 -2.90 29.71
N MET A 194 -5.13 -2.66 28.56
CA MET A 194 -6.42 -1.97 28.48
C MET A 194 -7.62 -2.93 28.60
N GLY A 195 -7.38 -4.24 28.72
CA GLY A 195 -8.42 -5.26 28.83
C GLY A 195 -9.40 -5.30 27.66
N LEU A 196 -8.92 -5.01 26.43
CA LEU A 196 -9.82 -4.79 25.27
C LEU A 196 -10.48 -6.07 24.77
N ALA A 197 -9.74 -7.16 24.76
CA ALA A 197 -10.21 -8.46 24.30
C ALA A 197 -9.48 -9.59 25.01
N ARG A 198 -10.13 -10.75 25.10
CA ARG A 198 -9.56 -11.99 25.60
C ARG A 198 -9.84 -13.13 24.63
N LEU A 199 -8.91 -14.08 24.57
CA LEU A 199 -9.11 -15.30 23.82
C LEU A 199 -10.19 -16.16 24.49
N VAL A 200 -11.19 -16.53 23.71
CA VAL A 200 -12.25 -17.44 24.11
C VAL A 200 -12.33 -18.59 23.10
N ARG A 201 -12.83 -19.73 23.55
CA ARG A 201 -13.01 -20.88 22.67
C ARG A 201 -14.09 -20.57 21.64
N VAL A 202 -13.74 -20.67 20.36
CA VAL A 202 -14.65 -20.42 19.24
C VAL A 202 -14.89 -21.70 18.45
N LYS A 203 -16.13 -21.90 18.00
CA LYS A 203 -16.49 -22.98 17.08
C LYS A 203 -15.95 -22.66 15.69
N TRP A 204 -15.58 -23.71 14.96
CA TRP A 204 -15.06 -23.60 13.58
C TRP A 204 -16.05 -22.92 12.64
N ASP A 205 -17.35 -23.12 12.83
CA ASP A 205 -18.40 -22.47 12.02
C ASP A 205 -18.32 -20.95 12.08
N GLY A 206 -17.98 -20.39 13.25
CA GLY A 206 -17.82 -18.94 13.39
C GLY A 206 -16.57 -18.38 12.72
N VAL A 207 -15.52 -19.20 12.55
CA VAL A 207 -14.32 -18.85 11.78
C VAL A 207 -14.65 -18.85 10.29
N LYS A 208 -15.36 -19.89 9.82
CA LYS A 208 -15.85 -19.97 8.44
C LYS A 208 -16.78 -18.82 8.08
N GLU A 209 -17.72 -18.49 8.95
CA GLU A 209 -18.62 -17.35 8.77
C GLU A 209 -17.84 -16.03 8.67
N SER A 210 -16.86 -15.81 9.55
CA SER A 210 -16.00 -14.63 9.51
C SER A 210 -15.22 -14.51 8.19
N LEU A 211 -14.73 -15.62 7.63
CA LEU A 211 -14.09 -15.65 6.31
C LEU A 211 -15.11 -15.37 5.20
N LYS A 212 -16.26 -16.02 5.22
CA LYS A 212 -17.32 -15.85 4.21
C LYS A 212 -17.79 -14.40 4.12
N ASP A 213 -18.03 -13.76 5.25
CA ASP A 213 -18.49 -12.36 5.31
C ASP A 213 -17.42 -11.37 4.84
N SER A 214 -16.15 -11.71 5.06
CA SER A 214 -15.03 -10.83 4.70
C SER A 214 -14.55 -11.03 3.26
N PHE A 215 -14.90 -12.16 2.64
CA PHE A 215 -14.44 -12.54 1.29
C PHE A 215 -14.76 -11.48 0.21
N PRO A 216 -15.96 -10.86 0.15
CA PRO A 216 -16.21 -9.80 -0.83
C PRO A 216 -15.29 -8.58 -0.67
N LEU A 217 -14.95 -8.23 0.58
CA LEU A 217 -14.04 -7.13 0.90
C LEU A 217 -12.59 -7.49 0.56
N PHE A 218 -12.18 -8.73 0.85
CA PHE A 218 -10.90 -9.28 0.40
C PHE A 218 -10.78 -9.20 -1.12
N LEU A 219 -11.77 -9.69 -1.88
CA LEU A 219 -11.71 -9.68 -3.33
C LEU A 219 -11.60 -8.26 -3.88
N SER A 220 -12.34 -7.31 -3.28
CA SER A 220 -12.26 -5.89 -3.64
C SER A 220 -10.87 -5.29 -3.38
N GLN A 221 -10.24 -5.63 -2.26
CA GLN A 221 -8.91 -5.10 -1.88
C GLN A 221 -7.78 -5.80 -2.64
N ALA A 222 -7.91 -7.10 -2.89
CA ALA A 222 -7.00 -7.87 -3.71
C ALA A 222 -6.98 -7.33 -5.13
N ALA A 223 -8.16 -7.13 -5.74
CA ALA A 223 -8.31 -6.59 -7.08
C ALA A 223 -7.58 -5.25 -7.28
N SER A 224 -7.72 -4.30 -6.36
CA SER A 224 -7.04 -3.00 -6.45
C SER A 224 -5.53 -3.10 -6.23
N SER A 225 -5.07 -4.13 -5.51
CA SER A 225 -3.65 -4.32 -5.19
C SER A 225 -2.91 -5.20 -6.20
N VAL A 226 -3.63 -5.98 -7.03
CA VAL A 226 -3.04 -6.90 -8.02
C VAL A 226 -2.09 -6.14 -8.92
N TYR A 227 -2.49 -5.05 -9.56
CA TYR A 227 -1.59 -4.40 -10.51
C TYR A 227 -0.47 -3.58 -9.84
N ALA A 228 -0.52 -3.32 -8.53
CA ALA A 228 0.48 -2.46 -7.89
C ALA A 228 1.85 -3.14 -7.73
N MET A 229 1.87 -4.43 -7.36
CA MET A 229 3.12 -5.13 -7.02
C MET A 229 3.46 -6.26 -8.01
N LEU A 230 2.56 -6.54 -8.96
CA LEU A 230 2.66 -7.68 -9.87
C LEU A 230 3.81 -7.53 -10.85
N PHE A 231 4.10 -6.29 -11.27
CA PHE A 231 5.21 -5.96 -12.15
C PHE A 231 6.54 -6.45 -11.57
N VAL A 232 6.82 -6.18 -10.30
CA VAL A 232 8.06 -6.61 -9.61
C VAL A 232 8.11 -8.13 -9.47
N VAL A 233 6.98 -8.77 -9.14
CA VAL A 233 6.94 -10.23 -8.95
C VAL A 233 7.22 -10.97 -10.26
N ILE A 234 6.56 -10.56 -11.36
CA ILE A 234 6.78 -11.19 -12.67
C ILE A 234 8.18 -10.87 -13.20
N LEU A 235 8.65 -9.63 -13.01
CA LEU A 235 10.02 -9.27 -13.38
C LEU A 235 11.03 -10.13 -12.61
N GLY A 236 10.82 -10.40 -11.33
CA GLY A 236 11.68 -11.28 -10.53
C GLY A 236 11.73 -12.73 -11.01
N TYR A 237 10.78 -13.18 -11.83
CA TYR A 237 10.79 -14.51 -12.43
C TYR A 237 11.64 -14.58 -13.70
N VAL A 238 11.58 -13.51 -14.50
CA VAL A 238 12.14 -13.48 -15.86
C VAL A 238 13.53 -12.84 -15.89
N ALA A 239 13.72 -11.77 -15.12
CA ALA A 239 14.87 -10.88 -15.24
C ALA A 239 15.93 -11.13 -14.15
N LEU A 240 17.11 -10.58 -14.38
CA LEU A 240 18.20 -10.63 -13.41
C LEU A 240 17.91 -9.70 -12.21
N PRO A 241 18.46 -9.99 -11.02
CA PRO A 241 18.14 -9.23 -9.82
C PRO A 241 18.52 -7.75 -9.86
N ASP A 242 19.53 -7.38 -10.64
CA ASP A 242 19.92 -5.99 -10.87
C ASP A 242 18.89 -5.23 -11.72
N GLU A 243 18.26 -5.87 -12.70
CA GLU A 243 17.12 -5.30 -13.43
C GLU A 243 15.91 -5.11 -12.52
N VAL A 244 15.61 -6.10 -11.68
CA VAL A 244 14.55 -6.01 -10.66
C VAL A 244 14.83 -4.86 -9.70
N GLY A 245 16.08 -4.68 -9.30
CA GLY A 245 16.51 -3.59 -8.43
C GLY A 245 16.40 -2.21 -9.05
N ARG A 246 16.81 -2.07 -10.32
CA ARG A 246 16.66 -0.82 -11.09
C ARG A 246 15.19 -0.45 -11.24
N TYR A 247 14.34 -1.43 -11.60
CA TYR A 247 12.89 -1.23 -11.67
C TYR A 247 12.30 -0.84 -10.31
N ALA A 248 12.59 -1.60 -9.26
CA ALA A 248 12.05 -1.35 -7.92
C ALA A 248 12.48 0.02 -7.39
N ALA A 249 13.70 0.46 -7.71
CA ALA A 249 14.18 1.79 -7.34
C ALA A 249 13.42 2.90 -8.08
N SER A 250 13.28 2.79 -9.40
CA SER A 250 12.50 3.75 -10.21
C SER A 250 11.04 3.82 -9.77
N GLU A 251 10.42 2.67 -9.55
CA GLU A 251 9.04 2.58 -9.07
C GLU A 251 8.89 3.22 -7.69
N LYS A 252 9.86 3.01 -6.78
CA LYS A 252 9.80 3.59 -5.43
C LYS A 252 9.87 5.10 -5.46
N LEU A 253 10.80 5.68 -6.24
CA LEU A 253 10.93 7.12 -6.41
C LEU A 253 9.65 7.71 -7.03
N MET A 254 9.11 7.06 -8.07
CA MET A 254 7.85 7.44 -8.69
C MET A 254 6.68 7.43 -7.67
N ARG A 255 6.50 6.34 -6.92
CA ARG A 255 5.41 6.19 -5.94
C ARG A 255 5.52 7.17 -4.78
N ILE A 256 6.73 7.49 -4.34
CA ILE A 256 6.97 8.52 -3.32
C ILE A 256 6.36 9.84 -3.79
N SER A 257 6.63 10.25 -5.03
CA SER A 257 6.07 11.48 -5.60
C SER A 257 4.55 11.46 -5.63
N CYS A 258 3.93 10.33 -6.00
CA CYS A 258 2.47 10.18 -5.95
C CYS A 258 1.93 10.44 -4.53
N VAL A 259 2.49 9.76 -3.53
CA VAL A 259 1.98 9.81 -2.14
C VAL A 259 2.12 11.20 -1.54
N LEU A 260 3.26 11.88 -1.77
CA LEU A 260 3.55 13.19 -1.18
C LEU A 260 2.53 14.28 -1.56
N VAL A 261 1.97 14.20 -2.77
CA VAL A 261 1.02 15.22 -3.25
C VAL A 261 -0.41 14.71 -3.23
N PHE A 262 -0.65 13.49 -3.73
CA PHE A 262 -2.02 12.98 -3.89
C PHE A 262 -2.69 12.70 -2.54
N THR A 263 -1.98 12.08 -1.59
CA THR A 263 -2.58 11.66 -0.32
C THR A 263 -3.07 12.85 0.52
N PRO A 264 -2.29 13.92 0.73
CA PRO A 264 -2.77 15.10 1.46
C PRO A 264 -3.98 15.77 0.79
N LEU A 265 -3.98 15.85 -0.55
CA LEU A 265 -5.11 16.42 -1.30
C LEU A 265 -6.40 15.63 -1.05
N VAL A 266 -6.34 14.29 -1.16
CA VAL A 266 -7.49 13.42 -0.88
C VAL A 266 -7.98 13.62 0.55
N GLN A 267 -7.09 13.53 1.53
CA GLN A 267 -7.48 13.60 2.94
C GLN A 267 -8.10 14.96 3.32
N ALA A 268 -7.58 16.06 2.79
CA ALA A 268 -8.08 17.39 3.09
C ALA A 268 -9.42 17.71 2.41
N PHE A 269 -9.59 17.30 1.14
CA PHE A 269 -10.72 17.75 0.33
C PHE A 269 -11.86 16.74 0.20
N PHE A 270 -11.61 15.44 0.35
CA PHE A 270 -12.62 14.40 0.17
C PHE A 270 -13.85 14.58 1.10
N PRO A 271 -13.72 14.84 2.41
CA PRO A 271 -14.88 15.03 3.29
C PRO A 271 -15.70 16.28 2.93
N ARG A 272 -15.00 17.37 2.57
CA ARG A 272 -15.65 18.63 2.19
C ARG A 272 -16.45 18.47 0.89
N ILE A 273 -15.86 17.80 -0.10
CA ILE A 273 -16.52 17.54 -1.39
C ILE A 273 -17.73 16.63 -1.20
N THR A 274 -17.60 15.57 -0.41
CA THR A 274 -18.73 14.65 -0.09
C THR A 274 -19.90 15.41 0.54
N ARG A 275 -19.63 16.34 1.48
CA ARG A 275 -20.66 17.16 2.13
C ARG A 275 -21.36 18.11 1.16
N VAL A 276 -20.60 18.80 0.31
CA VAL A 276 -21.17 19.72 -0.70
C VAL A 276 -21.98 18.93 -1.73
N ALA A 277 -21.54 17.73 -2.12
CA ALA A 277 -22.23 16.90 -3.08
C ALA A 277 -23.61 16.40 -2.59
N GLN A 278 -23.79 16.26 -1.27
CA GLN A 278 -25.09 15.91 -0.68
C GLN A 278 -26.12 17.03 -0.79
N THR A 279 -25.68 18.29 -0.69
CA THR A 279 -26.58 19.44 -0.79
C THR A 279 -26.77 19.91 -2.24
N GLN A 280 -25.67 20.08 -2.98
CA GLN A 280 -25.67 20.57 -4.36
C GLN A 280 -24.51 19.95 -5.16
N LYS A 281 -24.80 18.91 -5.95
CA LYS A 281 -23.80 18.17 -6.74
C LYS A 281 -22.99 19.05 -7.70
N THR A 282 -23.63 20.04 -8.33
CA THR A 282 -22.99 20.93 -9.32
C THR A 282 -21.93 21.84 -8.71
N GLU A 283 -22.12 22.28 -7.46
CA GLU A 283 -21.14 23.09 -6.74
C GLU A 283 -19.91 22.28 -6.34
N ALA A 284 -20.05 20.97 -6.16
CA ALA A 284 -18.94 20.07 -5.83
C ALA A 284 -17.96 19.87 -7.01
N TYR A 285 -18.36 20.15 -8.26
CA TYR A 285 -17.50 19.96 -9.43
C TYR A 285 -16.40 21.02 -9.55
N ARG A 286 -16.69 22.28 -9.19
CA ARG A 286 -15.71 23.38 -9.23
C ARG A 286 -14.46 23.11 -8.39
N PRO A 287 -14.53 22.69 -7.12
CA PRO A 287 -13.34 22.37 -6.35
C PRO A 287 -12.61 21.15 -6.91
N ILE A 288 -13.30 20.14 -7.45
CA ILE A 288 -12.66 18.97 -8.09
C ILE A 288 -11.83 19.43 -9.29
N GLU A 289 -12.39 20.25 -10.18
CA GLU A 289 -11.69 20.74 -11.38
C GLU A 289 -10.50 21.65 -11.01
N ARG A 290 -10.64 22.49 -9.98
CA ARG A 290 -9.54 23.28 -9.46
C ARG A 290 -8.42 22.39 -8.88
N LEU A 291 -8.78 21.32 -8.16
CA LEU A 291 -7.81 20.37 -7.62
C LEU A 291 -7.13 19.57 -8.74
N MET A 292 -7.85 19.19 -9.79
CA MET A 292 -7.25 18.58 -10.97
C MET A 292 -6.25 19.51 -11.65
N MET A 293 -6.58 20.79 -11.78
CA MET A 293 -5.69 21.77 -12.38
C MET A 293 -4.45 22.00 -11.52
N VAL A 294 -4.61 22.26 -10.22
CA VAL A 294 -3.48 22.50 -9.31
C VAL A 294 -2.64 21.23 -9.12
N GLY A 295 -3.27 20.11 -8.78
CA GLY A 295 -2.59 18.82 -8.60
C GLY A 295 -1.95 18.31 -9.89
N GLY A 296 -2.60 18.52 -11.04
CA GLY A 296 -2.06 18.24 -12.37
C GLY A 296 -0.84 19.10 -12.69
N SER A 297 -0.89 20.40 -12.43
CA SER A 297 0.26 21.30 -12.63
C SER A 297 1.44 20.92 -11.75
N VAL A 298 1.21 20.61 -10.47
CA VAL A 298 2.27 20.14 -9.56
C VAL A 298 2.87 18.83 -10.07
N MET A 299 2.04 17.87 -10.49
CA MET A 299 2.54 16.61 -11.03
C MET A 299 3.22 16.75 -12.38
N PHE A 300 2.85 17.74 -13.17
CA PHE A 300 3.55 18.05 -14.40
C PHE A 300 4.96 18.59 -14.14
N LEU A 301 5.12 19.43 -13.11
CA LEU A 301 6.46 19.83 -12.64
C LEU A 301 7.27 18.63 -12.14
N VAL A 302 6.67 17.74 -11.37
CA VAL A 302 7.30 16.48 -10.93
C VAL A 302 7.72 15.63 -12.12
N PHE A 303 6.88 15.52 -13.15
CA PHE A 303 7.22 14.83 -14.40
C PHE A 303 8.48 15.42 -15.03
N ILE A 304 8.56 16.75 -15.20
CA ILE A 304 9.75 17.41 -15.75
C ILE A 304 10.99 17.08 -14.91
N VAL A 305 10.89 17.19 -13.58
CA VAL A 305 11.99 16.92 -12.66
C VAL A 305 12.45 15.46 -12.74
N LEU A 306 11.53 14.49 -12.76
CA LEU A 306 11.87 13.07 -12.85
C LEU A 306 12.43 12.69 -14.22
N PHE A 307 11.90 13.29 -15.29
CA PHE A 307 12.30 12.98 -16.66
C PHE A 307 13.69 13.51 -16.98
N TRP A 308 13.95 14.79 -16.69
CA TRP A 308 15.26 15.42 -16.96
C TRP A 308 16.28 15.13 -15.86
N GLY A 309 15.84 14.94 -14.62
CA GLY A 309 16.69 14.58 -13.49
C GLY A 309 17.04 13.10 -13.42
N SER A 310 16.51 12.25 -14.32
CA SER A 310 16.73 10.80 -14.27
C SER A 310 18.22 10.41 -14.28
N GLU A 311 19.01 11.07 -15.12
CA GLU A 311 20.45 10.79 -15.24
C GLU A 311 21.23 11.29 -14.01
N ALA A 312 20.79 12.40 -13.41
CA ALA A 312 21.36 12.90 -12.17
C ALA A 312 21.10 11.93 -11.01
N ILE A 313 19.90 11.34 -10.95
CA ILE A 313 19.55 10.30 -9.97
C ILE A 313 20.43 9.06 -10.15
N VAL A 314 20.63 8.60 -11.39
CA VAL A 314 21.54 7.47 -11.67
C VAL A 314 22.96 7.79 -11.21
N THR A 315 23.44 9.00 -11.50
CA THR A 315 24.78 9.45 -11.10
C THR A 315 24.93 9.49 -9.58
N LEU A 316 23.90 9.94 -8.85
CA LEU A 316 23.86 9.94 -7.39
C LEU A 316 23.88 8.53 -6.79
N LEU A 317 23.14 7.59 -7.41
CA LEU A 317 23.03 6.21 -6.92
C LEU A 317 24.24 5.34 -7.30
N GLY A 318 25.01 5.75 -8.31
CA GLY A 318 26.24 5.07 -8.74
C GLY A 318 26.05 4.08 -9.89
N LYS A 319 27.15 3.44 -10.30
CA LYS A 319 27.25 2.64 -11.52
C LYS A 319 26.31 1.43 -11.55
N ASP A 320 25.99 0.86 -10.41
CA ASP A 320 25.07 -0.29 -10.29
C ASP A 320 23.67 0.02 -10.84
N TYR A 321 23.31 1.31 -10.96
CA TYR A 321 22.03 1.77 -11.49
C TYR A 321 22.07 2.21 -12.97
N ALA A 322 23.13 1.86 -13.71
CA ALA A 322 23.18 2.10 -15.15
C ALA A 322 21.94 1.54 -15.87
N GLY A 323 21.34 2.33 -16.77
CA GLY A 323 20.09 1.98 -17.47
C GLY A 323 18.79 2.29 -16.70
N MET A 324 18.85 2.60 -15.40
CA MET A 324 17.68 3.07 -14.63
C MET A 324 17.13 4.41 -15.17
N GLY A 325 17.95 5.22 -15.85
CA GLY A 325 17.53 6.49 -16.44
C GLY A 325 16.36 6.33 -17.41
N ASN A 326 16.40 5.33 -18.29
CA ASN A 326 15.31 5.03 -19.22
C ASN A 326 14.03 4.59 -18.49
N LEU A 327 14.15 3.73 -17.48
CA LEU A 327 13.01 3.29 -16.67
C LEU A 327 12.32 4.48 -16.00
N SER A 328 13.11 5.37 -15.40
CA SER A 328 12.60 6.57 -14.74
C SER A 328 11.92 7.53 -15.71
N LYS A 329 12.46 7.69 -16.94
CA LYS A 329 11.81 8.51 -18.00
C LYS A 329 10.46 7.94 -18.42
N ILE A 330 10.35 6.62 -18.60
CA ILE A 330 9.09 5.95 -18.91
C ILE A 330 8.09 6.18 -17.76
N MET A 331 8.52 5.97 -16.51
CA MET A 331 7.64 6.10 -15.34
C MET A 331 7.31 7.56 -14.95
N ALA A 332 8.06 8.56 -15.43
CA ALA A 332 7.96 9.95 -14.97
C ALA A 332 6.56 10.55 -15.12
N ILE A 333 5.77 10.13 -16.12
CA ILE A 333 4.42 10.64 -16.38
C ILE A 333 3.34 9.95 -15.52
N VAL A 334 3.64 8.78 -14.95
CA VAL A 334 2.68 7.99 -14.15
C VAL A 334 2.12 8.77 -12.96
N PRO A 335 2.90 9.54 -12.17
CA PRO A 335 2.37 10.35 -11.08
C PRO A 335 1.26 11.34 -11.50
N LEU A 336 1.35 11.88 -12.72
CA LEU A 336 0.32 12.73 -13.30
C LEU A 336 -0.98 11.94 -13.54
N PHE A 337 -0.87 10.75 -14.14
CA PHE A 337 -2.04 9.88 -14.37
C PHE A 337 -2.69 9.42 -13.07
N VAL A 338 -1.90 9.00 -12.09
CA VAL A 338 -2.38 8.59 -10.77
C VAL A 338 -3.12 9.73 -10.09
N THR A 339 -2.58 10.95 -10.15
CA THR A 339 -3.18 12.11 -9.48
C THR A 339 -4.47 12.56 -10.17
N LEU A 340 -4.48 12.71 -11.49
CA LEU A 340 -5.67 13.12 -12.23
C LEU A 340 -6.78 12.07 -12.15
N GLY A 341 -6.46 10.81 -12.42
CA GLY A 341 -7.39 9.69 -12.31
C GLY A 341 -7.88 9.49 -10.88
N GLY A 342 -6.99 9.64 -9.89
CA GLY A 342 -7.30 9.51 -8.47
C GLY A 342 -8.24 10.61 -7.95
N ILE A 343 -7.99 11.88 -8.29
CA ILE A 343 -8.85 13.01 -7.88
C ILE A 343 -10.26 12.78 -8.43
N VAL A 344 -10.36 12.47 -9.72
CA VAL A 344 -11.65 12.31 -10.38
C VAL A 344 -12.37 11.04 -9.94
N GLY A 345 -11.64 9.94 -9.75
CA GLY A 345 -12.22 8.69 -9.28
C GLY A 345 -12.75 8.80 -7.84
N GLN A 346 -11.92 9.30 -6.92
CA GLN A 346 -12.31 9.36 -5.51
C GLN A 346 -13.21 10.55 -5.19
N MET A 347 -12.86 11.77 -5.62
CA MET A 347 -13.65 12.95 -5.30
C MET A 347 -14.81 13.17 -6.28
N GLY A 348 -14.72 12.68 -7.51
CA GLY A 348 -15.80 12.74 -8.49
C GLY A 348 -16.75 11.55 -8.35
N LEU A 349 -16.36 10.39 -8.86
CA LEU A 349 -17.24 9.23 -8.97
C LEU A 349 -17.67 8.66 -7.61
N LEU A 350 -16.75 8.57 -6.65
CA LEU A 350 -17.06 7.96 -5.35
C LEU A 350 -17.77 8.92 -4.38
N ALA A 351 -17.32 10.18 -4.30
CA ALA A 351 -17.91 11.16 -3.38
C ALA A 351 -19.18 11.83 -3.93
N CYS A 352 -19.23 12.18 -5.23
CA CYS A 352 -20.38 12.86 -5.84
C CYS A 352 -21.31 11.92 -6.61
N GLY A 353 -20.79 10.78 -7.08
CA GLY A 353 -21.52 9.86 -7.94
C GLY A 353 -22.52 8.96 -7.21
N GLU A 354 -23.47 8.45 -7.98
CA GLU A 354 -24.49 7.54 -7.50
C GLU A 354 -23.96 6.09 -7.46
N ASP A 355 -24.79 5.13 -7.03
CA ASP A 355 -24.35 3.73 -6.94
C ASP A 355 -23.99 3.12 -8.29
N VAL A 356 -24.46 3.70 -9.40
CA VAL A 356 -23.99 3.36 -10.74
C VAL A 356 -22.54 3.82 -10.94
N ASP A 357 -22.19 5.04 -10.55
CA ASP A 357 -20.86 5.61 -10.73
C ASP A 357 -19.82 4.95 -9.81
N LYS A 358 -20.22 4.60 -8.58
CA LYS A 358 -19.39 3.79 -7.66
C LYS A 358 -19.08 2.41 -8.24
N ARG A 359 -20.06 1.78 -8.91
CA ARG A 359 -19.85 0.52 -9.63
C ARG A 359 -18.92 0.70 -10.83
N VAL A 360 -19.03 1.81 -11.56
CA VAL A 360 -18.09 2.15 -12.66
C VAL A 360 -16.67 2.30 -12.12
N TYR A 361 -16.47 3.06 -11.04
CA TYR A 361 -15.16 3.21 -10.39
C TYR A 361 -14.52 1.85 -10.05
N ARG A 362 -15.28 0.95 -9.40
CA ARG A 362 -14.83 -0.40 -9.07
C ARG A 362 -14.48 -1.21 -10.33
N ASN A 363 -15.34 -1.18 -11.35
CA ASN A 363 -15.16 -1.95 -12.57
C ASN A 363 -13.93 -1.48 -13.37
N ILE A 364 -13.60 -0.18 -13.34
CA ILE A 364 -12.37 0.35 -13.96
C ILE A 364 -11.12 -0.28 -13.33
N TYR A 365 -11.03 -0.35 -12.01
CA TYR A 365 -9.89 -0.99 -11.35
C TYR A 365 -9.82 -2.50 -11.58
N LEU A 366 -10.97 -3.19 -11.62
CA LEU A 366 -11.01 -4.62 -11.96
C LEU A 366 -10.49 -4.86 -13.38
N LEU A 367 -10.94 -4.05 -14.35
CA LEU A 367 -10.47 -4.13 -15.72
C LEU A 367 -8.98 -3.79 -15.81
N ALA A 368 -8.51 -2.77 -15.10
CA ALA A 368 -7.10 -2.41 -15.04
C ALA A 368 -6.23 -3.54 -14.48
N ALA A 369 -6.69 -4.25 -13.44
CA ALA A 369 -5.98 -5.42 -12.92
C ALA A 369 -5.81 -6.51 -13.99
N VAL A 370 -6.90 -6.84 -14.71
CA VAL A 370 -6.84 -7.83 -15.80
C VAL A 370 -5.95 -7.36 -16.95
N CYS A 371 -6.12 -6.13 -17.41
CA CYS A 371 -5.29 -5.55 -18.47
C CYS A 371 -3.81 -5.51 -18.09
N SER A 372 -3.49 -5.13 -16.84
CA SER A 372 -2.12 -5.09 -16.35
C SER A 372 -1.47 -6.46 -16.35
N LEU A 373 -2.21 -7.51 -15.98
CA LEU A 373 -1.73 -8.90 -15.99
C LEU A 373 -1.43 -9.37 -17.41
N ILE A 374 -2.26 -8.99 -18.38
CA ILE A 374 -2.01 -9.28 -19.80
C ILE A 374 -0.76 -8.52 -20.28
N LEU A 375 -0.70 -7.21 -20.04
CA LEU A 375 0.40 -6.36 -20.48
C LEU A 375 1.74 -6.82 -19.90
N VAL A 376 1.81 -7.07 -18.60
CA VAL A 376 3.05 -7.52 -17.94
C VAL A 376 3.46 -8.90 -18.45
N SER A 377 2.52 -9.82 -18.69
CA SER A 377 2.82 -11.16 -19.20
C SER A 377 3.32 -11.15 -20.64
N VAL A 378 2.98 -10.14 -21.43
CA VAL A 378 3.46 -9.98 -22.82
C VAL A 378 4.74 -9.16 -22.90
N PHE A 379 4.85 -8.10 -22.10
CA PHE A 379 5.94 -7.12 -22.21
C PHE A 379 7.17 -7.54 -21.41
N VAL A 380 7.02 -8.09 -20.20
CA VAL A 380 8.18 -8.45 -19.35
C VAL A 380 9.03 -9.56 -19.96
N PRO A 381 8.48 -10.63 -20.57
CA PRO A 381 9.31 -11.62 -21.25
C PRO A 381 10.11 -11.09 -22.43
N LYS A 382 9.67 -9.98 -23.05
CA LYS A 382 10.32 -9.40 -24.24
C LYS A 382 11.30 -8.28 -23.91
N TRP A 383 10.96 -7.44 -22.94
CA TRP A 383 11.66 -6.19 -22.65
C TRP A 383 12.08 -6.05 -21.17
N HIS A 384 11.97 -7.12 -20.37
CA HIS A 384 12.36 -7.17 -18.97
C HIS A 384 11.87 -5.94 -18.17
N ALA A 385 12.77 -5.17 -17.56
CA ALA A 385 12.44 -4.03 -16.72
C ALA A 385 11.73 -2.90 -17.50
N GLU A 386 12.11 -2.65 -18.76
CA GLU A 386 11.42 -1.66 -19.61
C GLU A 386 10.01 -2.13 -19.94
N GLY A 387 9.82 -3.43 -20.17
CA GLY A 387 8.51 -4.03 -20.37
C GLY A 387 7.58 -3.84 -19.17
N ALA A 388 8.11 -4.03 -17.97
CA ALA A 388 7.38 -3.76 -16.73
C ALA A 388 7.03 -2.26 -16.58
N ALA A 389 7.93 -1.35 -16.98
CA ALA A 389 7.70 0.09 -16.93
C ALA A 389 6.60 0.53 -17.90
N TRP A 390 6.63 0.03 -19.14
CA TRP A 390 5.58 0.28 -20.13
C TRP A 390 4.24 -0.31 -19.72
N ALA A 391 4.21 -1.53 -19.18
CA ALA A 391 2.98 -2.14 -18.69
C ALA A 391 2.34 -1.32 -17.55
N LEU A 392 3.16 -0.80 -16.62
CA LEU A 392 2.71 0.13 -15.58
C LEU A 392 2.15 1.42 -16.18
N LEU A 393 2.88 2.07 -17.09
CA LEU A 393 2.45 3.32 -17.72
C LEU A 393 1.11 3.16 -18.44
N LEU A 394 0.97 2.13 -19.27
CA LEU A 394 -0.25 1.89 -20.04
C LEU A 394 -1.44 1.56 -19.12
N THR A 395 -1.19 0.81 -18.04
CA THR A 395 -2.22 0.50 -17.04
C THR A 395 -2.73 1.78 -16.38
N GLU A 396 -1.83 2.61 -15.85
CA GLU A 396 -2.19 3.85 -15.15
C GLU A 396 -2.78 4.91 -16.09
N GLY A 397 -2.26 5.00 -17.32
CA GLY A 397 -2.82 5.84 -18.38
C GLY A 397 -4.25 5.41 -18.76
N GLY A 398 -4.48 4.10 -18.89
CA GLY A 398 -5.81 3.53 -19.13
C GLY A 398 -6.80 3.83 -18.00
N VAL A 399 -6.37 3.65 -16.74
CA VAL A 399 -7.17 4.00 -15.55
C VAL A 399 -7.52 5.49 -15.56
N CYS A 400 -6.53 6.36 -15.75
CA CYS A 400 -6.74 7.80 -15.79
C CYS A 400 -7.73 8.21 -16.89
N GLY A 401 -7.53 7.72 -18.11
CA GLY A 401 -8.42 7.98 -19.24
C GLY A 401 -9.86 7.52 -18.98
N ALA A 402 -10.03 6.30 -18.47
CA ALA A 402 -11.34 5.75 -18.15
C ALA A 402 -12.05 6.55 -17.03
N MET A 403 -11.33 6.93 -15.97
CA MET A 403 -11.87 7.75 -14.88
C MET A 403 -12.32 9.13 -15.37
N LEU A 404 -11.51 9.79 -16.20
CA LEU A 404 -11.84 11.09 -16.80
C LEU A 404 -13.08 11.01 -17.70
N LEU A 405 -13.19 9.96 -18.52
CA LEU A 405 -14.35 9.73 -19.37
C LEU A 405 -15.62 9.46 -18.54
N ALA A 406 -15.51 8.63 -17.51
CA ALA A 406 -16.62 8.32 -16.61
C ALA A 406 -17.12 9.58 -15.90
N TYR A 407 -16.22 10.43 -15.39
CA TYR A 407 -16.58 11.68 -14.73
C TYR A 407 -17.21 12.70 -15.68
N LYS A 408 -16.69 12.84 -16.91
CA LYS A 408 -17.32 13.69 -17.93
C LYS A 408 -18.74 13.23 -18.25
N ARG A 409 -19.01 11.91 -18.28
CA ARG A 409 -20.36 11.37 -18.48
C ARG A 409 -21.26 11.63 -17.28
N MET A 410 -20.75 11.46 -16.06
CA MET A 410 -21.48 11.74 -14.82
C MET A 410 -21.89 13.21 -14.74
N LYS A 411 -20.99 14.15 -15.05
CA LYS A 411 -21.28 15.61 -15.02
C LYS A 411 -22.36 16.04 -16.03
N LYS A 412 -22.53 15.28 -17.11
CA LYS A 412 -23.53 15.56 -18.16
C LYS A 412 -24.93 15.02 -17.84
N ARG A 413 -25.04 14.09 -16.89
CA ARG A 413 -26.31 13.63 -16.33
C ARG A 413 -26.77 14.62 -15.27
#